data_AF-A0A1C5F2K6-F1
#
_entry.id   AF-A0A1C5F2K6-F1
#
_cell.length_a   1.000
_cell.length_b   1.000
_cell.length_c   1.000
_cell.angle_alpha   90.00
_cell.angle_beta   90.00
_cell.angle_gamma   90.00
#
_symmetry.space_group_name_H-M   'P 1'
#
loop_
_entity.id
_entity.type
_entity.pdbx_description
1 polymer ?
#
loop_
_entity_poly.entity_id
_entity_poly.type
_entity_poly.pdbx_seq_one_letter_code
_entity_poly.pdbx_strand_id
1 'polypeptide(L)'
;MRTYREVFRTPEFTPLFLTSATQVAASTASGLALGTLVYAATGSPLLSALSMFGPSLAQVAGALALLSAADRLPPRAALSGLA
;
A
#
# COMPACT_ATOMS: atom_id res chain seq x y z
N MET A 1 3.78 20.56 -17.92
CA MET A 1 3.05 19.28 -17.93
C MET A 1 1.67 19.50 -18.52
N ARG A 2 1.57 19.63 -19.86
CA ARG A 2 0.29 19.78 -20.58
C ARG A 2 -0.21 18.45 -21.16
N THR A 3 0.66 17.43 -21.23
CA THR A 3 0.32 16.10 -21.76
C THR A 3 1.00 14.98 -20.95
N TYR A 4 0.41 13.78 -20.92
CA TYR A 4 1.00 12.61 -20.26
C TYR A 4 2.39 12.24 -20.80
N ARG A 5 2.65 12.48 -22.10
CA ARG A 5 3.99 12.27 -22.70
C ARG A 5 5.06 13.17 -22.09
N GLU A 6 4.72 14.37 -21.63
CA GLU A 6 5.68 15.23 -20.93
C GLU A 6 6.06 14.68 -19.57
N VAL A 7 5.11 14.06 -18.86
CA VAL A 7 5.34 13.47 -17.54
C VAL A 7 6.28 12.26 -17.63
N PHE A 8 6.06 11.37 -18.61
CA PHE A 8 6.93 10.22 -18.84
C PHE A 8 8.33 10.57 -19.37
N ARG A 9 8.53 11.80 -19.87
CA ARG A 9 9.87 12.30 -20.25
C ARG A 9 10.70 12.74 -19.05
N THR A 10 10.11 12.91 -17.87
CA THR A 10 10.84 13.16 -16.63
C THR A 10 11.55 11.87 -16.19
N PRO A 11 12.89 11.85 -16.11
CA PRO A 11 13.65 10.63 -15.90
C PRO A 11 13.35 9.96 -14.55
N GLU A 12 12.92 10.72 -13.55
CA GLU A 12 12.53 10.22 -12.22
C GLU A 12 11.13 9.59 -12.23
N PHE A 13 10.24 10.00 -13.13
CA PHE A 13 8.84 9.58 -13.11
C PHE A 13 8.66 8.14 -13.57
N THR A 14 9.30 7.74 -14.67
CA THR A 14 9.18 6.38 -15.21
C THR A 14 9.58 5.28 -14.22
N PRO A 15 10.75 5.33 -13.55
CA PRO A 15 11.10 4.31 -12.57
C PRO A 15 10.18 4.33 -11.34
N LEU A 16 9.77 5.52 -10.88
CA LEU A 16 8.81 5.66 -9.78
C LEU A 16 7.46 5.03 -10.15
N PHE A 17 6.95 5.32 -11.35
CA PHE A 17 5.69 4.77 -11.86
C PHE A 17 5.76 3.24 -11.96
N LEU A 18 6.81 2.70 -12.56
CA LEU A 18 6.96 1.24 -12.71
C LEU A 18 7.09 0.55 -11.35
N THR A 19 7.85 1.13 -10.41
CA THR A 19 7.99 0.59 -9.07
C THR A 19 6.65 0.59 -8.33
N SER A 20 5.93 1.71 -8.36
CA SER A 20 4.59 1.82 -7.76
C SER A 20 3.59 0.86 -8.40
N ALA A 21 3.59 0.73 -9.74
CA ALA A 21 2.72 -0.20 -10.44
C ALA A 21 3.01 -1.66 -10.06
N THR A 22 4.30 -2.03 -9.99
CA THR A 22 4.73 -3.36 -9.55
C THR A 22 4.32 -3.62 -8.10
N GLN A 23 4.49 -2.64 -7.22
CA GLN A 23 4.10 -2.72 -5.82
C GLN A 23 2.59 -2.94 -5.67
N VAL A 24 1.76 -2.20 -6.42
CA VAL A 24 0.30 -2.36 -6.43
C VAL A 24 -0.12 -3.74 -6.96
N ALA A 25 0.54 -4.23 -8.01
CA ALA A 25 0.27 -5.56 -8.55
C ALA A 25 0.62 -6.65 -7.51
N ALA A 26 1.79 -6.53 -6.86
CA ALA A 26 2.25 -7.47 -5.85
C ALA A 26 1.34 -7.49 -4.61
N SER A 27 0.90 -6.31 -4.13
CA SER A 27 0.00 -6.23 -2.98
C SER A 27 -1.38 -6.82 -3.28
N THR A 28 -1.91 -6.54 -4.47
CA THR A 28 -3.21 -7.09 -4.93
C THR A 28 -3.15 -8.62 -5.03
N ALA A 29 -2.10 -9.17 -5.65
CA ALA A 29 -1.90 -10.61 -5.76
C ALA A 29 -1.73 -11.27 -4.38
N SER A 30 -0.99 -10.62 -3.47
CA SER A 30 -0.76 -11.14 -2.11
C SER A 30 -2.05 -11.20 -1.30
N GLY A 31 -2.91 -10.18 -1.40
CA GLY A 31 -4.22 -10.19 -0.72
C GLY A 31 -5.12 -11.33 -1.20
N LEU A 32 -5.22 -11.53 -2.52
CA LEU A 32 -5.96 -12.64 -3.10
C LEU A 32 -5.39 -13.99 -2.67
N ALA A 33 -4.06 -14.16 -2.74
CA ALA A 33 -3.38 -15.38 -2.35
C ALA A 33 -3.67 -15.71 -0.87
N LEU A 34 -3.53 -14.75 0.04
CA LEU A 34 -3.85 -14.93 1.46
C LEU A 34 -5.31 -15.34 1.68
N GLY A 35 -6.26 -14.68 1.02
CA GLY A 35 -7.67 -15.05 1.10
C GLY A 35 -7.92 -16.50 0.67
N THR A 36 -7.33 -16.94 -0.44
CA THR A 36 -7.47 -18.32 -0.92
C THR A 36 -6.81 -19.35 0.01
N LEU A 37 -5.65 -19.04 0.59
CA LEU A 37 -4.96 -19.91 1.54
C LEU A 37 -5.75 -20.05 2.85
N VAL A 38 -6.31 -18.95 3.37
CA VAL A 38 -7.15 -18.97 4.57
C VAL A 38 -8.44 -19.77 4.32
N TYR A 39 -9.05 -19.60 3.15
CA TYR A 39 -10.22 -20.39 2.77
C TYR A 39 -9.88 -21.88 2.70
N ALA A 40 -8.78 -22.24 2.04
CA ALA A 40 -8.34 -23.63 1.92
C ALA A 40 -8.04 -24.26 3.29
N ALA A 41 -7.50 -23.49 4.24
CA ALA A 41 -7.16 -23.97 5.57
C ALA A 41 -8.37 -24.03 6.54
N THR A 42 -9.38 -23.17 6.38
CA THR A 42 -10.45 -22.99 7.38
C THR A 42 -11.86 -23.25 6.87
N GLY A 43 -12.08 -23.21 5.55
CA GLY A 43 -13.40 -23.24 4.91
C GLY A 43 -14.27 -22.02 5.15
N SER A 44 -13.79 -21.00 5.89
CA SER A 44 -14.60 -19.85 6.31
C SER A 44 -14.51 -18.69 5.32
N PRO A 45 -15.62 -18.29 4.66
CA PRO A 45 -15.62 -17.14 3.77
C PRO A 45 -15.39 -15.81 4.52
N LEU A 46 -15.81 -15.73 5.79
CA LEU A 46 -15.60 -14.55 6.64
C LEU A 46 -14.11 -14.35 6.95
N LEU A 47 -13.43 -15.39 7.44
CA LEU A 47 -12.00 -15.29 7.77
C LEU A 47 -11.15 -14.99 6.53
N SER A 48 -11.56 -15.53 5.38
CA SER A 48 -10.92 -15.26 4.10
C SER A 48 -11.04 -13.79 3.70
N ALA A 49 -12.26 -13.23 3.76
CA ALA A 49 -12.47 -11.81 3.51
C ALA A 49 -11.70 -10.92 4.50
N LEU A 50 -11.71 -11.26 5.79
CA LEU A 50 -10.98 -10.52 6.81
C LEU A 50 -9.47 -10.53 6.54
N SER A 51 -8.90 -11.65 6.10
CA SER A 51 -7.48 -11.76 5.76
C SER A 51 -7.11 -10.94 4.52
N MET A 52 -7.96 -10.94 3.50
CA MET A 52 -7.73 -10.21 2.25
C MET A 52 -7.80 -8.69 2.44
N PHE A 53 -8.69 -8.22 3.32
CA PHE A 53 -8.93 -6.79 3.58
C PHE A 53 -8.31 -6.29 4.90
N GLY A 54 -7.59 -7.14 5.63
CA GLY A 54 -6.90 -6.79 6.88
C GLY A 54 -6.01 -5.54 6.78
N PRO A 55 -5.23 -5.35 5.70
CA PRO A 55 -4.44 -4.13 5.51
C PRO A 55 -5.26 -2.84 5.54
N SER A 56 -6.49 -2.84 4.99
CA SER A 56 -7.36 -1.66 5.00
C SER A 56 -7.81 -1.28 6.41
N LEU A 57 -8.09 -2.28 7.26
CA LEU A 57 -8.44 -2.04 8.66
C LEU A 57 -7.25 -1.47 9.44
N ALA A 58 -6.06 -2.04 9.23
CA ALA A 58 -4.82 -1.52 9.79
C ALA A 58 -4.54 -0.09 9.31
N GLN A 59 -4.85 0.23 8.05
CA GLN A 59 -4.71 1.56 7.50
C GLN A 59 -5.64 2.57 8.18
N VAL A 60 -6.90 2.22 8.46
CA VAL A 60 -7.82 3.10 9.21
C VAL A 60 -7.27 3.37 10.61
N ALA A 61 -6.84 2.32 11.32
CA ALA A 61 -6.26 2.48 12.66
C ALA A 61 -4.99 3.34 12.64
N GLY A 62 -4.10 3.11 11.67
CA GLY A 62 -2.88 3.89 11.48
C GLY A 62 -3.16 5.35 11.13
N ALA A 63 -4.13 5.62 10.25
CA ALA A 63 -4.52 6.98 9.90
C ALA A 63 -5.07 7.73 11.13
N LEU A 64 -5.92 7.10 11.93
CA LEU A 64 -6.46 7.73 13.14
C LEU A 64 -5.37 8.03 14.18
N ALA A 65 -4.36 7.17 14.31
CA ALA A 65 -3.32 7.30 15.33
C ALA A 65 -2.12 8.17 14.90
N LEU A 66 -1.71 8.10 13.62
CA LEU A 66 -0.41 8.59 13.17
C LEU A 66 -0.47 9.80 12.24
N LEU A 67 -1.64 10.15 11.69
CA LEU A 67 -1.73 11.20 10.67
C LEU A 67 -1.36 12.59 11.25
N SER A 68 -1.73 12.87 12.50
CA SER A 68 -1.31 14.09 13.21
C SER A 68 0.22 14.17 13.40
N ALA A 69 0.89 13.03 13.53
CA ALA A 69 2.36 12.99 13.61
C ALA A 69 3.00 13.20 12.22
N ALA A 70 2.40 12.63 11.17
CA ALA A 70 2.85 12.81 9.80
C ALA A 70 2.84 14.29 9.36
N ASP A 71 1.88 15.09 9.83
CA ASP A 71 1.81 16.53 9.55
C ASP A 71 2.90 17.35 10.26
N ARG A 72 3.51 16.82 11.32
CA ARG A 72 4.42 17.56 12.21
C ARG A 72 5.89 17.19 12.06
N LEU A 73 6.20 16.03 11.48
CA LEU A 73 7.56 15.51 11.39
C LEU A 73 8.23 15.88 10.05
N PRO A 74 9.55 16.18 10.05
CA PRO A 74 10.27 16.38 8.80
C PRO A 74 10.28 15.08 7.98
N PRO A 75 10.11 15.14 6.64
CA PRO A 75 9.88 13.96 5.80
C PRO A 75 10.93 12.85 5.94
N ARG A 76 12.20 13.24 6.16
CA ARG A 76 13.31 12.28 6.31
C ARG A 76 13.28 11.52 7.63
N ALA A 77 12.87 12.17 8.72
CA ALA A 77 12.71 11.51 10.02
C ALA A 77 11.49 10.58 10.02
N ALA A 78 10.41 11.01 9.36
CA ALA A 78 9.22 10.17 9.19
C ALA A 78 9.53 8.88 8.39
N LEU A 79 10.37 8.97 7.36
CA LEU A 79 10.75 7.80 6.55
C LEU A 79 11.68 6.82 7.29
N SER A 80 12.57 7.29 8.16
CA SER A 80 13.48 6.42 8.92
C SER A 80 12.87 5.88 10.21
N GLY A 81 11.76 6.46 10.68
CA GLY A 81 11.21 6.17 12.01
C GLY A 81 12.14 6.62 13.16
N LEU A 82 13.21 7.35 12.85
CA LEU A 82 14.15 7.91 13.80
C LEU A 82 13.85 9.40 13.88
N ALA A 83 13.02 9.76 14.86
CA ALA A 83 12.76 11.14 15.27
C ALA A 83 13.77 11.60 16.31
#